data_AF-A0A9D8RNK6-F1
#
_entry.id   AF-A0A9D8RNK6-F1
#
_cell.length_a   1.000
_cell.length_b   1.000
_cell.length_c   1.000
_cell.angle_alpha   90.00
_cell.angle_beta   90.00
_cell.angle_gamma   90.00
#
_symmetry.space_group_name_H-M   'P 1'
#
loop_
_entity.id
_entity.type
_entity.pdbx_description
1 polymer ?
#
loop_
_entity_poly.entity_id
_entity_poly.type
_entity_poly.pdbx_seq_one_letter_code
_entity_poly.pdbx_strand_id
1 'polypeptide(L)'
;MWKEHGFTLIELLVVVLIIGILSAVALPQYQMAVMKSKVARMMPLLRTISDAEDAFYLANGYYTYIGDLDVELPPGYVYTYASRDFVWPDGMAITQCGRLCGNANGQTVIGGISSSTKGINWVLAITFYGQYSETYQNRRVCNGRTSLAQKVCKSFGGEFIGNNKWLMP
;
A
#
# COMPACT_ATOMS: atom_id res chain seq x y z
N MET A 1 -42.07 11.03 41.66
CA MET A 1 -41.88 12.04 40.59
C MET A 1 -40.38 12.29 40.49
N TRP A 2 -39.73 11.75 39.46
CA TRP A 2 -38.28 11.84 39.30
C TRP A 2 -37.94 13.22 38.74
N LYS A 3 -37.05 13.97 39.40
CA LYS A 3 -36.59 15.27 38.91
C LYS A 3 -35.67 15.03 37.71
N GLU A 4 -36.09 15.52 36.55
CA GLU A 4 -35.23 15.68 35.38
C GLU A 4 -34.11 16.68 35.73
N HIS A 5 -32.89 16.18 35.96
CA HIS A 5 -31.71 17.02 36.12
C HIS A 5 -31.24 17.47 34.74
N GLY A 6 -31.44 18.75 34.42
CA GLY A 6 -30.96 19.35 33.17
C GLY A 6 -29.44 19.42 33.12
N PHE A 7 -28.87 19.09 31.96
CA PHE A 7 -27.43 19.18 31.67
C PHE A 7 -26.97 20.65 31.73
N THR A 8 -25.82 20.93 32.34
CA THR A 8 -25.31 22.30 32.40
C THR A 8 -24.55 22.65 31.11
N LEU A 9 -24.63 23.92 30.67
CA LEU A 9 -23.85 24.41 29.52
C LEU A 9 -22.33 24.27 29.75
N ILE A 10 -21.88 24.40 30.99
CA ILE A 10 -20.47 24.25 31.35
C ILE A 10 -20.00 22.79 31.28
N GLU A 11 -20.83 21.81 31.66
CA GLU A 11 -20.52 20.39 31.47
C GLU A 11 -20.31 20.08 29.99
N LEU A 12 -21.20 20.57 29.13
CA LEU A 12 -21.09 20.30 27.70
C LEU A 12 -19.83 20.95 27.11
N LEU A 13 -19.45 22.15 27.57
CA LEU A 13 -18.24 22.84 27.12
C LEU A 13 -16.96 22.09 27.51
N VAL A 14 -16.86 21.60 28.75
CA VAL A 14 -15.69 20.83 29.20
C VAL A 14 -15.58 19.50 28.44
N VAL A 15 -16.71 18.84 28.17
CA VAL A 15 -16.71 17.58 27.40
C VAL A 15 -16.20 17.80 25.97
N VAL A 16 -16.67 18.84 25.28
CA VAL A 16 -16.20 19.15 23.92
C VAL A 16 -14.72 19.52 23.92
N LEU A 17 -14.24 20.23 24.95
CA LEU A 17 -12.82 20.56 25.11
C LEU A 17 -11.96 19.30 25.26
N ILE A 18 -12.38 18.34 26.11
CA ILE A 18 -11.66 17.07 26.30
C ILE A 18 -11.64 16.24 25.02
N ILE A 19 -12.80 16.08 24.35
CA ILE A 19 -12.89 15.36 23.06
C ILE A 19 -12.01 16.03 22.00
N GLY A 20 -11.96 17.37 21.98
CA GLY A 20 -11.10 18.15 21.09
C GLY A 20 -9.62 17.77 21.24
N ILE A 21 -9.11 17.74 22.47
CA ILE A 21 -7.70 17.40 22.76
C ILE A 21 -7.40 15.95 22.37
N LEU A 22 -8.27 15.01 22.74
CA LEU A 22 -8.08 13.59 22.42
C LEU A 22 -8.09 13.36 20.90
N SER A 23 -9.00 14.02 20.17
CA SER A 23 -9.14 13.85 18.72
C SER A 23 -7.90 14.32 17.95
N ALA A 24 -7.26 15.39 18.40
CA ALA A 24 -6.06 15.95 17.77
C ALA A 24 -4.88 14.96 17.76
N VAL A 25 -4.72 14.16 18.81
CA VAL A 25 -3.66 13.15 18.91
C VAL A 25 -4.07 11.83 18.25
N ALA A 26 -5.33 11.43 18.39
CA ALA A 26 -5.83 10.14 17.92
C ALA A 26 -5.93 10.05 16.39
N LEU A 27 -6.36 11.12 15.71
CA LEU A 27 -6.60 11.09 14.27
C LEU A 27 -5.37 10.72 13.42
N PRO A 28 -4.18 11.33 13.59
CA PRO A 28 -3.01 10.96 12.78
C PRO A 28 -2.54 9.52 13.05
N GLN A 29 -2.68 9.03 14.30
CA GLN A 29 -2.37 7.65 14.64
C GLN A 29 -3.34 6.67 13.98
N TYR A 30 -4.63 7.00 14.00
CA TYR A 30 -5.66 6.20 13.33
C TYR A 30 -5.41 6.11 11.81
N GLN A 31 -5.10 7.22 11.15
CA GLN A 31 -4.76 7.23 9.72
C GLN A 31 -3.55 6.34 9.40
N MET A 32 -2.52 6.38 10.26
CA MET A 32 -1.35 5.50 10.13
C MET A 32 -1.73 4.02 10.27
N ALA A 33 -2.57 3.68 11.26
CA ALA A 33 -3.01 2.31 11.50
C ALA A 33 -3.84 1.75 10.33
N VAL A 34 -4.77 2.55 9.78
CA VAL A 34 -5.56 2.17 8.60
C VAL A 34 -4.67 1.99 7.36
N MET A 35 -3.70 2.88 7.16
CA MET A 35 -2.76 2.74 6.05
C MET A 35 -1.92 1.48 6.19
N LYS A 36 -1.43 1.19 7.40
CA LYS A 36 -0.64 -0.02 7.70
C LYS A 36 -1.46 -1.30 7.52
N SER A 37 -2.75 -1.31 7.90
CA SER A 37 -3.60 -2.49 7.73
C SER A 37 -3.87 -2.81 6.25
N LYS A 38 -4.11 -1.77 5.42
CA LYS A 38 -4.24 -1.92 3.96
C LYS A 38 -2.99 -2.53 3.34
N VAL A 39 -1.82 -2.01 3.71
CA VAL A 39 -0.53 -2.54 3.25
C VAL A 39 -0.34 -3.99 3.69
N ALA A 40 -0.58 -4.30 4.97
CA ALA A 40 -0.43 -5.65 5.50
C ALA A 40 -1.33 -6.66 4.79
N ARG A 41 -2.54 -6.24 4.36
CA ARG A 41 -3.45 -7.06 3.56
C ARG A 41 -2.89 -7.37 2.17
N MET A 42 -2.17 -6.43 1.55
CA MET A 42 -1.62 -6.61 0.20
C MET A 42 -0.30 -7.38 0.17
N MET A 43 0.52 -7.30 1.21
CA MET A 43 1.80 -8.01 1.30
C MET A 43 1.75 -9.50 0.90
N PRO A 44 0.79 -10.32 1.37
CA PRO A 44 0.69 -11.72 0.94
C PRO A 44 0.34 -11.84 -0.55
N LEU A 45 -0.57 -11.01 -1.07
CA LEU A 45 -0.94 -11.02 -2.49
C LEU A 45 0.27 -10.70 -3.38
N LEU A 46 1.08 -9.70 -3.01
CA LEU A 46 2.30 -9.35 -3.75
C LEU A 46 3.32 -10.48 -3.77
N ARG A 47 3.44 -11.23 -2.67
CA ARG A 47 4.31 -12.41 -2.61
C ARG A 47 3.81 -13.49 -3.56
N THR A 48 2.53 -13.84 -3.50
CA THR A 48 1.93 -14.84 -4.38
C THR A 48 2.11 -14.49 -5.85
N ILE A 49 1.91 -13.23 -6.22
CA ILE A 49 2.10 -12.78 -7.60
C ILE A 49 3.58 -12.86 -8.00
N SER A 50 4.50 -12.36 -7.17
CA SER A 50 5.94 -12.43 -7.43
C SER A 50 6.41 -13.89 -7.61
N ASP A 51 5.96 -14.80 -6.74
CA ASP A 51 6.32 -16.21 -6.79
C ASP A 51 5.75 -16.89 -8.06
N ALA A 52 4.51 -16.53 -8.45
CA ALA A 52 3.89 -17.02 -9.68
C ALA A 52 4.60 -16.51 -10.94
N GLU A 53 5.04 -15.24 -10.95
CA GLU A 53 5.83 -14.68 -12.05
C GLU A 53 7.16 -15.41 -12.22
N ASP A 54 7.88 -15.66 -11.12
CA ASP A 54 9.14 -16.39 -11.15
C ASP A 54 8.94 -17.84 -11.61
N ALA A 55 7.88 -18.52 -11.14
CA ALA A 55 7.53 -19.86 -11.60
C ALA A 55 7.19 -19.89 -13.11
N PHE A 56 6.41 -18.92 -13.60
CA PHE A 56 6.08 -18.81 -15.01
C PHE A 56 7.34 -18.55 -15.86
N TYR A 57 8.24 -17.69 -15.39
CA TYR A 57 9.50 -17.41 -16.06
C TYR A 57 10.38 -18.66 -16.17
N LEU A 58 10.47 -19.46 -15.11
CA LEU A 58 11.23 -20.72 -15.13
C LEU A 58 10.68 -21.72 -16.18
N ALA A 59 9.37 -21.70 -16.42
CA ALA A 59 8.74 -22.58 -17.41
C ALA A 59 8.83 -22.05 -18.85
N ASN A 60 8.74 -20.74 -19.06
CA ASN A 60 8.55 -20.14 -20.39
C ASN A 60 9.73 -19.30 -20.89
N GLY A 61 10.69 -18.96 -20.02
CA GLY A 61 11.84 -18.11 -20.32
C GLY A 61 11.50 -16.61 -20.49
N TYR A 62 10.25 -16.22 -20.23
CA TYR A 62 9.81 -14.84 -20.22
C TYR A 62 8.74 -14.61 -19.16
N TYR A 63 8.53 -13.34 -18.88
CA TYR A 63 7.66 -12.81 -17.84
C TYR A 63 6.30 -12.42 -18.45
N THR A 64 5.18 -12.90 -17.88
CA THR A 64 3.80 -12.68 -18.40
C THR A 64 3.02 -11.67 -17.56
N TYR A 65 1.83 -11.24 -17.98
CA TYR A 65 1.04 -10.32 -17.16
C TYR A 65 0.30 -11.02 -16.01
N ILE A 66 0.01 -10.31 -14.91
CA ILE A 66 -0.75 -10.86 -13.77
C ILE A 66 -2.04 -11.56 -14.23
N GLY A 67 -2.76 -10.98 -15.19
CA GLY A 67 -3.99 -11.58 -15.71
C GLY A 67 -3.82 -12.93 -16.42
N ASP A 68 -2.60 -13.28 -16.80
CA ASP A 68 -2.24 -14.56 -17.41
C ASP A 68 -1.60 -15.54 -16.41
N LEU A 69 -1.40 -15.10 -15.15
CA LEU A 69 -0.91 -15.96 -14.07
C LEU A 69 -2.08 -16.71 -13.42
N ASP A 70 -1.79 -17.91 -12.94
CA ASP A 70 -2.72 -18.70 -12.11
C ASP A 70 -2.69 -18.19 -10.65
N VAL A 71 -3.17 -16.95 -10.45
CA VAL A 71 -3.26 -16.30 -9.15
C VAL A 71 -4.67 -15.80 -8.91
N GLU A 72 -5.25 -16.19 -7.78
CA GLU A 72 -6.57 -15.71 -7.38
C GLU A 72 -6.47 -14.33 -6.72
N LEU A 73 -7.17 -13.35 -7.30
CA LEU A 73 -7.22 -11.98 -6.79
C LEU A 73 -8.54 -11.72 -6.05
N PRO A 74 -8.54 -10.97 -4.94
CA PRO A 74 -9.75 -10.62 -4.21
C PRO A 74 -10.76 -9.93 -5.13
N PRO A 75 -12.07 -10.26 -5.05
CA PRO A 75 -13.06 -9.68 -5.94
C PRO A 75 -13.21 -8.17 -5.78
N GLY A 76 -13.81 -7.53 -6.79
CA GLY A 76 -14.16 -6.11 -6.74
C GLY A 76 -13.05 -5.16 -7.17
N TYR A 77 -12.05 -5.62 -7.93
CA TYR A 77 -11.10 -4.74 -8.60
C TYR A 77 -11.62 -4.29 -9.98
N VAL A 78 -11.07 -3.19 -10.47
CA VAL A 78 -11.25 -2.71 -11.84
C VAL A 78 -9.92 -2.81 -12.57
N TYR A 79 -9.95 -3.33 -13.80
CA TYR A 79 -8.79 -3.30 -14.70
C TYR A 79 -8.62 -1.91 -15.28
N THR A 80 -7.43 -1.34 -15.13
CA THR A 80 -7.11 -0.05 -15.74
C THR A 80 -6.24 -0.18 -17.00
N TYR A 81 -5.34 -1.17 -17.07
CA TYR A 81 -4.46 -1.38 -18.23
C TYR A 81 -4.13 -2.86 -18.42
N ALA A 82 -4.42 -3.41 -19.61
CA ALA A 82 -3.92 -4.69 -20.15
C ALA A 82 -3.71 -5.84 -19.15
N SER A 83 -4.64 -6.02 -18.19
CA SER A 83 -4.59 -7.06 -17.16
C SER A 83 -3.34 -7.05 -16.25
N ARG A 84 -2.62 -5.93 -16.20
CA ARG A 84 -1.43 -5.72 -15.36
C ARG A 84 -1.69 -4.82 -14.15
N ASP A 85 -2.77 -4.04 -14.20
CA ASP A 85 -3.15 -3.07 -13.17
C ASP A 85 -4.53 -3.38 -12.60
N PHE A 86 -4.59 -3.56 -11.28
CA PHE A 86 -5.77 -3.93 -10.50
C PHE A 86 -5.97 -2.91 -9.41
N VAL A 87 -7.13 -2.24 -9.40
CA VAL A 87 -7.44 -1.20 -8.42
C VAL A 87 -8.74 -1.54 -7.70
N TRP A 88 -8.72 -1.47 -6.37
CA TRP A 88 -9.89 -1.69 -5.52
C TRP A 88 -10.55 -0.37 -5.11
N PRO A 89 -11.87 -0.36 -4.82
CA PRO A 89 -12.62 0.83 -4.39
C PRO A 89 -12.06 1.51 -3.14
N ASP A 90 -11.35 0.78 -2.29
CA ASP A 90 -10.70 1.31 -1.08
C ASP A 90 -9.36 2.01 -1.35
N GLY A 91 -8.97 2.14 -2.62
CA GLY A 91 -7.76 2.82 -3.08
C GLY A 91 -6.50 1.95 -3.06
N MET A 92 -6.60 0.65 -2.72
CA MET A 92 -5.49 -0.28 -2.93
C MET A 92 -5.29 -0.54 -4.41
N ALA A 93 -4.05 -0.74 -4.84
CA ALA A 93 -3.73 -1.06 -6.23
C ALA A 93 -2.54 -2.00 -6.33
N ILE A 94 -2.62 -2.98 -7.23
CA ILE A 94 -1.48 -3.80 -7.65
C ILE A 94 -1.21 -3.47 -9.12
N THR A 95 0.04 -3.14 -9.40
CA THR A 95 0.54 -2.79 -10.72
C THR A 95 1.77 -3.62 -10.99
N GLN A 96 1.70 -4.41 -12.05
CA GLN A 96 2.86 -5.08 -12.59
C GLN A 96 3.47 -4.25 -13.69
N CYS A 97 4.79 -4.15 -13.65
CA CYS A 97 5.52 -3.45 -14.69
C CYS A 97 6.86 -4.10 -14.98
N GLY A 98 7.19 -4.12 -16.27
CA GLY A 98 8.55 -4.43 -16.75
C GLY A 98 9.48 -3.23 -16.61
N ARG A 99 10.26 -2.95 -17.66
CA ARG A 99 11.32 -1.91 -17.71
C ARG A 99 10.90 -0.47 -17.34
N LEU A 100 9.60 -0.19 -17.21
CA LEU A 100 9.05 1.16 -16.99
C LEU A 100 9.06 1.62 -15.52
N CYS A 101 9.30 0.73 -14.54
CA CYS A 101 9.15 1.04 -13.11
C CYS A 101 10.45 1.17 -12.30
N GLY A 102 11.52 1.56 -12.98
CA GLY A 102 12.89 1.46 -12.51
C GLY A 102 13.67 0.69 -13.56
N ASN A 103 14.98 0.91 -13.65
CA ASN A 103 15.85 0.28 -14.64
C ASN A 103 15.90 -1.24 -14.42
N ALA A 104 14.82 -1.94 -14.75
CA ALA A 104 14.64 -3.36 -14.52
C ALA A 104 14.73 -4.04 -15.89
N ASN A 105 15.69 -4.94 -16.04
CA ASN A 105 15.72 -5.90 -17.14
C ASN A 105 14.87 -7.14 -16.79
N GLY A 106 13.76 -6.94 -16.05
CA GLY A 106 12.85 -7.98 -15.57
C GLY A 106 11.50 -7.39 -15.14
N GLN A 107 10.53 -8.25 -14.79
CA GLN A 107 9.26 -7.80 -14.20
C GLN A 107 9.42 -7.44 -12.73
N THR A 108 8.57 -6.50 -12.31
CA THR A 108 8.43 -6.04 -10.95
C THR A 108 6.95 -5.94 -10.62
N VAL A 109 6.60 -6.30 -9.39
CA VAL A 109 5.23 -6.20 -8.88
C VAL A 109 5.18 -5.08 -7.86
N ILE A 110 4.28 -4.14 -8.05
CA ILE A 110 4.11 -3.00 -7.17
C ILE A 110 2.73 -3.10 -6.53
N GLY A 111 2.67 -3.14 -5.21
CA GLY A 111 1.44 -2.95 -4.47
C GLY A 111 1.47 -1.64 -3.73
N GLY A 112 0.45 -0.80 -3.90
CA GLY A 112 0.40 0.48 -3.22
C GLY A 112 -1.00 0.94 -2.87
N ILE A 113 -1.04 2.12 -2.26
CA ILE A 113 -2.24 2.88 -2.05
C ILE A 113 -2.23 4.02 -3.06
N SER A 114 -3.18 3.97 -3.98
CA SER A 114 -3.41 5.00 -4.97
C SER A 114 -4.09 6.22 -4.34
N SER A 115 -3.74 7.42 -4.81
CA SER A 115 -4.48 8.65 -4.56
C SER A 115 -5.63 8.86 -5.55
N SER A 116 -5.77 8.02 -6.57
CA SER A 116 -6.86 8.07 -7.56
C SER A 116 -7.30 6.67 -8.00
N THR A 117 -8.61 6.45 -8.07
CA THR A 117 -9.19 5.19 -8.58
C THR A 117 -9.06 5.03 -10.10
N LYS A 118 -8.62 6.07 -10.84
CA LYS A 118 -8.55 6.07 -12.31
C LYS A 118 -7.19 6.48 -12.90
N GLY A 119 -6.08 6.40 -12.13
CA GLY A 119 -4.73 6.70 -12.65
C GLY A 119 -3.61 6.37 -11.66
N ILE A 120 -2.36 6.28 -12.13
CA ILE A 120 -1.18 5.85 -11.35
C ILE A 120 -0.56 7.02 -10.55
N ASN A 121 -1.38 7.73 -9.78
CA ASN A 121 -0.88 8.61 -8.73
C ASN A 121 -0.95 7.84 -7.41
N TRP A 122 0.20 7.49 -6.81
CA TRP A 122 0.25 6.71 -5.57
C TRP A 122 0.80 7.55 -4.41
N VAL A 123 0.32 7.26 -3.21
CA VAL A 123 0.77 7.89 -1.96
C VAL A 123 1.85 7.04 -1.28
N LEU A 124 1.65 5.72 -1.34
CA LEU A 124 2.51 4.70 -0.75
C LEU A 124 2.60 3.54 -1.74
N ALA A 125 3.81 3.02 -1.97
CA ALA A 125 4.04 1.86 -2.83
C ALA A 125 5.04 0.92 -2.17
N ILE A 126 4.82 -0.38 -2.31
CA ILE A 126 5.75 -1.44 -2.00
C ILE A 126 6.04 -2.17 -3.30
N THR A 127 7.29 -2.12 -3.72
CA THR A 127 7.77 -2.72 -4.95
C THR A 127 8.56 -3.96 -4.63
N PHE A 128 8.18 -5.07 -5.25
CA PHE A 128 8.90 -6.33 -5.28
C PHE A 128 9.67 -6.34 -6.59
N TYR A 129 10.99 -6.27 -6.47
CA TYR A 129 11.86 -6.31 -7.62
C TYR A 129 12.20 -7.76 -7.95
N GLY A 130 11.97 -8.17 -9.19
CA GLY A 130 12.39 -9.48 -9.68
C GLY A 130 13.91 -9.65 -9.67
N GLN A 131 14.34 -10.89 -9.86
CA GLN A 131 15.75 -11.29 -9.85
C GLN A 131 16.62 -10.56 -10.90
N TYR A 132 16.04 -10.11 -12.01
CA TYR A 132 16.77 -9.40 -13.09
C TYR A 132 16.69 -7.87 -12.99
N SER A 133 16.24 -7.32 -11.86
CA SER A 133 16.33 -5.87 -11.62
C SER A 133 17.80 -5.41 -11.62
N GLU A 134 18.15 -4.28 -12.23
CA GLU A 134 19.55 -3.80 -12.17
C GLU A 134 19.87 -3.11 -10.84
N THR A 135 18.85 -2.72 -10.07
CA THR A 135 19.02 -1.85 -8.89
C THR A 135 18.75 -2.57 -7.57
N TYR A 136 17.76 -3.46 -7.52
CA TYR A 136 17.24 -4.03 -6.27
C TYR A 136 16.92 -5.52 -6.44
N GLN A 137 17.83 -6.31 -7.00
CA GLN A 137 17.63 -7.74 -7.30
C GLN A 137 17.02 -8.52 -6.13
N ASN A 138 15.81 -9.04 -6.34
CA ASN A 138 15.07 -9.81 -5.34
C ASN A 138 14.87 -9.07 -3.99
N ARG A 139 14.85 -7.73 -4.02
CA ARG A 139 14.61 -6.89 -2.85
C ARG A 139 13.22 -6.28 -2.89
N ARG A 140 12.75 -5.89 -1.71
CA ARG A 140 11.49 -5.18 -1.53
C ARG A 140 11.79 -3.75 -1.13
N VAL A 141 11.15 -2.79 -1.78
CA VAL A 141 11.34 -1.37 -1.48
C VAL A 141 9.99 -0.73 -1.20
N CYS A 142 9.88 -0.09 -0.04
CA CYS A 142 8.74 0.75 0.30
C CYS A 142 9.05 2.20 -0.09
N ASN A 143 8.12 2.88 -0.76
CA ASN A 143 8.24 4.27 -1.16
C ASN A 143 7.03 5.06 -0.69
N GLY A 144 7.25 6.12 0.09
CA GLY A 144 6.18 6.95 0.66
C GLY A 144 6.28 8.40 0.23
N ARG A 145 5.31 8.94 -0.52
CA ARG A 145 5.31 10.34 -0.97
C ARG A 145 4.94 11.34 0.12
N THR A 146 4.19 10.92 1.14
CA THR A 146 3.76 11.76 2.25
C THR A 146 4.49 11.39 3.53
N SER A 147 4.64 12.34 4.46
CA SER A 147 5.27 12.08 5.77
C SER A 147 4.60 10.92 6.54
N LEU A 148 3.28 10.76 6.39
CA LEU A 148 2.55 9.62 6.93
C LEU A 148 2.97 8.29 6.27
N ALA A 149 3.02 8.24 4.94
CA ALA A 149 3.44 7.05 4.19
C ALA A 149 4.89 6.65 4.50
N GLN A 150 5.79 7.63 4.68
CA GLN A 150 7.17 7.40 5.10
C GLN A 150 7.26 6.77 6.49
N LYS A 151 6.45 7.24 7.45
CA LYS A 151 6.34 6.62 8.78
C LYS A 151 5.83 5.17 8.69
N VAL A 152 4.88 4.91 7.79
CA VAL A 152 4.39 3.55 7.53
C VAL A 152 5.51 2.67 6.98
N CYS A 153 6.27 3.12 5.97
CA CYS A 153 7.44 2.39 5.45
C CYS A 153 8.46 2.07 6.54
N LYS A 154 8.82 3.07 7.35
CA LYS A 154 9.73 2.88 8.49
C LYS A 154 9.19 1.85 9.49
N SER A 155 7.87 1.80 9.70
CA SER A 155 7.25 0.87 10.65
C SER A 155 7.35 -0.61 10.24
N PHE A 156 7.74 -0.91 9.00
CA PHE A 156 8.01 -2.25 8.51
C PHE A 156 9.48 -2.69 8.66
N GLY A 157 10.31 -1.88 9.35
CA GLY A 157 11.68 -2.27 9.70
C GLY A 157 12.70 -2.13 8.57
N GLY A 158 12.37 -1.39 7.50
CA GLY A 158 13.29 -1.18 6.38
C GLY A 158 14.35 -0.10 6.65
N GLU A 159 15.50 -0.25 6.01
CA GLU A 159 16.60 0.72 6.02
C GLU A 159 16.32 1.87 5.06
N PHE A 160 16.58 3.11 5.45
CA PHE A 160 16.37 4.26 4.56
C PHE A 160 17.46 4.32 3.48
N ILE A 161 17.03 4.36 2.21
CA ILE A 161 17.94 4.34 1.05
C ILE A 161 17.86 5.63 0.20
N GLY A 162 17.29 6.70 0.76
CA GLY A 162 17.15 7.99 0.07
C GLY A 162 15.89 8.10 -0.81
N ASN A 163 15.60 9.31 -1.31
CA ASN A 163 14.47 9.59 -2.21
C ASN A 163 13.11 9.05 -1.72
N ASN A 164 12.84 9.16 -0.43
CA ASN A 164 11.64 8.62 0.23
C ASN A 164 11.45 7.11 0.04
N LYS A 165 12.55 6.35 0.00
CA LYS A 165 12.52 4.89 -0.13
C LYS A 165 13.14 4.21 1.09
N TRP A 166 12.60 3.06 1.42
CA TRP A 166 13.04 2.16 2.47
C TRP A 166 13.22 0.76 1.91
N LEU A 167 14.42 0.21 2.05
CA LEU A 167 14.73 -1.16 1.69
C LEU A 167 14.19 -2.08 2.79
N MET A 168 13.15 -2.83 2.46
CA MET A 168 12.52 -3.74 3.40
C MET A 168 13.36 -5.01 3.59
N PRO A 169 13.23 -5.68 4.75
CA PRO A 169 13.81 -6.99 4.97
C PRO A 169 13.18 -8.09 4.09
#